data_AF-A0A4Y4D0H4-F1
#
_entry.id   AF-A0A4Y4D0H4-F1
#
_cell.length_a   1.000
_cell.length_b   1.000
_cell.length_c   1.000
_cell.angle_alpha   90.00
_cell.angle_beta   90.00
_cell.angle_gamma   90.00
#
_symmetry.space_group_name_H-M   'P 1'
#
loop_
_entity.id
_entity.type
_entity.pdbx_description
1 polymer ?
#
loop_
_entity_poly.entity_id
_entity_poly.type
_entity_poly.pdbx_seq_one_letter_code
_entity_poly.pdbx_strand_id
1 'polypeptide(L)'
;MSGDREKLHSAVLVAPAKERRRLRKQRRAAATELVAEQRKREQAETRAKRERERAERRATRYLPAAGEPGPAMLRTPGRFRLPRHQDTSAMLSGAYPFLAEGGLGSQGVFIGQDLYSGGSFVYDPWVLYANGVITAPNVVIAGIVGSGKSSLAKSLYARSLGFGRRVYIPGDPKGEHTPVADAVGGRAIKLGHGLPSRLNPLDEGYRPAGMSDEQWTATVTSRRRDLIGALTETVLARPMSPLEHTAIDTALAATMRENTVPILPMVVDHLLDPAGDDDGRLKEDGRMVGHALRRLVAGDLPY
;
A
#
# COMPACT_ATOMS: atom_id res chain seq x y z
N MET A 1 19.80 19.01 1.05
CA MET A 1 21.08 18.29 1.24
C MET A 1 21.80 18.88 2.44
N SER A 2 21.54 18.32 3.62
CA SER A 2 22.25 18.70 4.86
C SER A 2 23.62 18.04 4.80
N GLY A 3 24.63 18.77 4.33
CA GLY A 3 26.01 18.31 4.36
C GLY A 3 26.45 18.19 5.81
N ASP A 4 26.60 16.96 6.27
CA ASP A 4 27.13 16.63 7.58
C ASP A 4 28.51 17.30 7.70
N ARG A 5 28.61 18.34 8.54
CA ARG A 5 29.89 19.02 8.79
C ARG A 5 30.77 18.01 9.52
N GLU A 6 31.65 17.33 8.79
CA GLU A 6 32.74 16.54 9.35
C GLU A 6 33.49 17.39 10.39
N LYS A 7 33.15 17.21 11.66
CA LYS A 7 33.93 17.73 12.77
C LYS A 7 35.09 16.79 12.96
N LEU A 8 36.24 17.15 12.39
CA LEU A 8 37.51 16.48 12.69
C LEU A 8 37.83 16.67 14.18
N HIS A 9 37.58 15.64 14.96
CA HIS A 9 38.08 15.54 16.33
C HIS A 9 39.55 15.13 16.23
N SER A 10 40.48 16.04 16.54
CA SER A 10 41.89 15.69 16.74
C SER A 10 42.06 14.92 18.06
N ALA A 11 41.43 13.75 18.15
CA ALA A 11 41.66 12.80 19.24
C ALA A 11 42.90 11.99 18.88
N VAL A 12 43.95 12.12 19.67
CA VAL A 12 45.20 11.38 19.47
C VAL A 12 44.93 9.91 19.77
N LEU A 13 44.95 9.06 18.74
CA LEU A 13 44.59 7.64 18.84
C LEU A 13 45.56 6.79 19.67
N VAL A 14 46.75 7.29 20.05
CA VAL A 14 47.69 6.60 20.95
C VAL A 14 48.33 7.59 21.92
N ALA A 15 48.05 7.45 23.21
CA ALA A 15 48.75 8.15 24.28
C ALA A 15 49.52 7.13 25.14
N PRO A 16 50.83 7.30 25.39
CA PRO A 16 51.57 6.40 26.25
C PRO A 16 51.05 6.47 27.69
N ALA A 17 50.90 5.30 28.34
CA ALA A 17 50.24 5.16 29.64
C ALA A 17 50.93 5.95 30.79
N LYS A 18 52.21 6.30 30.65
CA LYS A 18 52.95 7.16 31.59
C LYS A 18 53.75 8.21 30.81
N GLU A 19 53.25 9.44 30.77
CA GLU A 19 53.91 10.56 30.09
C GLU A 19 54.31 11.66 31.09
N ARG A 20 55.53 12.20 30.99
CA ARG A 20 55.96 13.34 31.81
C ARG A 20 55.11 14.57 31.48
N ARG A 21 54.64 15.30 32.51
CA ARG A 21 53.72 16.46 32.39
C ARG A 21 54.16 17.50 31.35
N ARG A 22 55.47 17.71 31.17
CA ARG A 22 56.06 18.64 30.18
C ARG A 22 55.78 18.22 28.74
N LEU A 23 55.95 16.94 28.41
CA LEU A 23 55.70 16.40 27.07
C LEU A 23 54.22 16.44 26.72
N ARG A 24 53.35 16.10 27.69
CA ARG A 24 51.89 16.23 27.55
C ARG A 24 51.45 17.68 27.24
N LYS A 25 52.10 18.67 27.86
CA LYS A 25 51.82 20.10 27.63
C LYS A 25 52.29 20.55 26.23
N GLN A 26 53.48 20.14 25.82
CA GLN A 26 54.01 20.42 24.47
C GLN A 26 53.13 19.80 23.38
N ARG A 27 52.71 18.54 23.56
CA ARG A 27 51.83 17.85 22.61
C ARG A 27 50.47 18.52 22.47
N ARG A 28 49.87 18.96 23.60
CA ARG A 28 48.60 19.72 23.57
C ARG A 28 48.76 21.08 22.88
N ALA A 29 49.89 21.76 23.09
CA ALA A 29 50.18 23.01 22.42
C ALA A 29 50.29 22.81 20.90
N ALA A 30 51.05 21.82 20.45
CA ALA A 30 51.19 21.48 19.03
C ALA A 30 49.85 21.09 18.38
N ALA A 31 49.02 20.29 19.07
CA ALA A 31 47.69 19.95 18.57
C ALA A 31 46.77 21.18 18.45
N THR A 32 46.86 22.11 19.39
CA THR A 32 46.06 23.35 19.36
C THR A 32 46.52 24.27 18.22
N GLU A 33 47.83 24.32 17.96
CA GLU A 33 48.43 25.08 16.88
C GLU A 33 47.99 24.56 15.51
N LEU A 34 48.00 23.24 15.30
CA LEU A 34 47.50 22.61 14.06
C LEU A 34 46.01 22.90 13.82
N VAL A 35 45.18 22.83 14.86
CA VAL A 35 43.75 23.18 14.75
C VAL A 35 43.55 24.67 14.43
N ALA A 36 44.39 25.55 14.98
CA ALA A 36 44.33 26.98 14.69
C ALA A 36 44.77 27.30 13.25
N GLU A 37 45.81 26.64 12.74
CA GLU A 37 46.24 26.76 11.35
C GLU A 37 45.17 26.28 10.37
N GLN A 38 44.54 25.13 10.65
CA GLN A 38 43.48 24.59 9.80
C GLN A 38 42.27 25.51 9.77
N ARG A 39 41.83 26.05 10.91
CA ARG A 39 40.75 27.06 10.96
C ARG A 39 41.09 28.30 10.16
N LYS A 40 42.33 28.77 10.19
CA LYS A 40 42.77 29.91 9.36
C LYS A 40 42.71 29.58 7.87
N ARG A 41 43.09 28.37 7.46
CA ARG A 41 42.99 27.90 6.07
C ARG A 41 41.53 27.84 5.61
N GLU A 42 40.65 27.23 6.39
CA GLU A 42 39.21 27.15 6.08
C GLU A 42 38.56 28.54 5.99
N GLN A 43 38.93 29.47 6.88
CA GLN A 43 38.46 30.86 6.82
C GLN A 43 38.96 31.57 5.56
N ALA A 44 40.22 31.37 5.18
CA ALA A 44 40.81 31.93 3.96
C ALA A 44 40.14 31.36 2.70
N GLU A 45 39.91 30.05 2.64
CA GLU A 45 39.19 29.39 1.54
C GLU A 45 37.73 29.87 1.44
N THR A 46 37.04 30.00 2.57
CA THR A 46 35.67 30.53 2.61
C THR A 46 35.63 31.97 2.11
N ARG A 47 36.61 32.80 2.51
CA ARG A 47 36.72 34.18 2.05
C ARG A 47 37.03 34.24 0.56
N ALA A 48 37.98 33.44 0.06
CA ALA A 48 38.32 33.36 -1.36
C ALA A 48 37.12 32.90 -2.20
N LYS A 49 36.35 31.91 -1.71
CA LYS A 49 35.11 31.47 -2.37
C LYS A 49 34.08 32.58 -2.44
N ARG A 50 33.86 33.32 -1.34
CA ARG A 50 32.94 34.48 -1.33
C ARG A 50 33.40 35.60 -2.28
N GLU A 51 34.70 35.84 -2.37
CA GLU A 51 35.27 36.83 -3.29
C GLU A 51 35.11 36.39 -4.75
N ARG A 52 35.32 35.09 -5.05
CA ARG A 52 35.03 34.50 -6.37
C ARG A 52 33.55 34.60 -6.74
N GLU A 53 32.64 34.21 -5.86
CA GLU A 53 31.19 34.33 -6.10
C GLU A 53 30.76 35.79 -6.31
N ARG A 54 31.38 36.75 -5.60
CA ARG A 54 31.14 38.18 -5.80
C ARG A 54 31.69 38.67 -7.14
N ALA A 55 32.86 38.20 -7.55
CA ALA A 55 33.45 38.52 -8.85
C ALA A 55 32.60 37.93 -9.99
N GLU A 56 32.12 36.69 -9.85
CA GLU A 56 31.23 36.03 -10.78
C GLU A 56 29.89 36.78 -10.89
N ARG A 57 29.25 37.16 -9.78
CA ARG A 57 28.04 38.01 -9.80
C ARG A 57 28.25 39.37 -10.47
N ARG A 58 29.46 39.94 -10.38
CA ARG A 58 29.80 41.20 -11.08
C ARG A 58 30.07 40.98 -12.56
N ALA A 59 30.64 39.83 -12.93
CA ALA A 59 30.91 39.45 -14.31
C ALA A 59 29.63 39.01 -15.05
N THR A 60 28.67 38.41 -14.35
CA THR A 60 27.36 38.07 -14.88
C THR A 60 26.56 39.35 -15.11
N ARG A 61 26.57 39.81 -16.36
CA ARG A 61 25.75 40.93 -16.83
C ARG A 61 24.28 40.52 -16.81
N TYR A 62 23.60 40.76 -15.69
CA TYR A 62 22.14 40.70 -15.63
C TYR A 62 21.54 41.81 -16.47
N LEU A 63 20.29 41.60 -16.92
CA LEU A 63 19.45 42.67 -17.47
C LEU A 63 19.50 43.89 -16.53
N PRO A 64 19.50 45.12 -17.04
CA PRO A 64 19.45 46.31 -16.20
C PRO A 64 18.26 46.21 -15.23
N ALA A 65 18.39 46.74 -14.01
CA ALA A 65 17.32 46.67 -13.00
C ALA A 65 15.98 47.29 -13.46
N ALA A 66 16.03 48.13 -14.50
CA ALA A 66 14.88 48.75 -15.13
C ALA A 66 14.41 48.04 -16.41
N GLY A 67 15.08 46.97 -16.87
CA GLY A 67 14.88 46.37 -18.20
C GLY A 67 15.82 46.96 -19.28
N GLU A 68 15.92 46.29 -20.42
CA GLU A 68 16.77 46.69 -21.54
C GLU A 68 16.18 47.88 -22.33
N PRO A 69 17.02 48.75 -22.90
CA PRO A 69 16.56 49.80 -23.79
C PRO A 69 16.11 49.21 -25.14
N GLY A 70 14.90 49.53 -25.58
CA GLY A 70 14.40 49.16 -26.91
C GLY A 70 12.87 49.24 -27.01
N PRO A 71 12.31 49.27 -28.22
CA PRO A 71 10.86 49.17 -28.42
C PRO A 71 10.34 47.85 -27.83
N ALA A 72 9.22 47.89 -27.11
CA ALA A 72 8.56 46.72 -26.50
C ALA A 72 9.39 45.91 -25.46
N MET A 73 10.51 46.43 -24.96
CA MET A 73 11.38 45.73 -23.98
C MET A 73 10.94 45.85 -22.51
N LEU A 74 9.72 46.33 -22.25
CA LEU A 74 9.11 46.50 -20.91
C LEU A 74 10.01 47.22 -19.89
N ARG A 75 10.76 48.25 -20.35
CA ARG A 75 11.63 49.03 -19.47
C ARG A 75 10.80 49.88 -18.51
N THR A 76 10.95 49.67 -17.21
CA THR A 76 10.26 50.44 -16.16
C THR A 76 11.15 51.61 -15.71
N PRO A 77 10.81 52.88 -15.99
CA PRO A 77 11.67 54.04 -15.72
C PRO A 77 11.84 54.38 -14.23
N GLY A 78 11.20 53.64 -13.32
CA GLY A 78 11.30 53.87 -11.88
C GLY A 78 10.91 52.64 -11.05
N ARG A 79 11.12 52.73 -9.74
CA ARG A 79 10.63 51.71 -8.81
C ARG A 79 9.14 51.94 -8.60
N PHE A 80 8.32 50.94 -8.88
CA PHE A 80 6.90 50.95 -8.48
C PHE A 80 6.83 51.00 -6.94
N ARG A 81 6.54 52.18 -6.40
CA ARG A 81 6.37 52.39 -4.96
C ARG A 81 4.89 52.19 -4.64
N LEU A 82 4.51 50.95 -4.40
CA LEU A 82 3.23 50.65 -3.76
C LEU A 82 3.28 51.10 -2.30
N PRO A 83 2.25 51.82 -1.80
CA PRO A 83 2.04 51.97 -0.38
C PRO A 83 2.04 50.59 0.28
N ARG A 84 2.78 50.45 1.39
CA ARG A 84 2.73 49.21 2.18
C ARG A 84 1.40 49.20 2.91
N HIS A 85 0.48 48.37 2.43
CA HIS A 85 -0.73 48.06 3.17
C HIS A 85 -0.37 47.06 4.27
N GLN A 86 -0.55 47.45 5.52
CA GLN A 86 -0.43 46.59 6.68
C GLN A 86 -1.78 46.54 7.35
N ASP A 87 -2.26 45.33 7.61
CA ASP A 87 -3.50 45.10 8.34
C ASP A 87 -3.30 43.92 9.29
N THR A 88 -4.25 43.70 10.19
CA THR A 88 -4.26 42.56 11.12
C THR A 88 -4.46 41.25 10.37
N SER A 89 -3.93 40.15 10.91
CA SER A 89 -4.14 38.80 10.34
C SER A 89 -5.63 38.45 10.20
N ALA A 90 -6.48 39.02 11.06
CA ALA A 90 -7.93 38.84 11.02
C ALA A 90 -8.59 39.54 9.81
N MET A 91 -8.02 40.63 9.31
CA MET A 91 -8.55 41.35 8.15
C MET A 91 -7.91 40.87 6.84
N LEU A 92 -6.63 40.47 6.89
CA LEU A 92 -5.97 39.81 5.76
C LEU A 92 -6.54 38.42 5.47
N SER A 93 -7.07 37.70 6.46
CA SER A 93 -7.71 36.39 6.23
C SER A 93 -8.99 36.53 5.38
N GLY A 94 -9.75 37.63 5.53
CA GLY A 94 -10.92 37.93 4.70
C GLY A 94 -10.58 38.33 3.27
N ALA A 95 -9.36 38.84 3.04
CA ALA A 95 -8.85 39.23 1.72
C ALA A 95 -8.09 38.09 1.01
N TYR A 96 -8.09 36.87 1.56
CA TYR A 96 -7.41 35.72 0.97
C TYR A 96 -8.41 34.81 0.24
N PRO A 97 -8.67 35.01 -1.07
CA PRO A 97 -9.66 34.26 -1.83
C PRO A 97 -9.31 32.78 -2.06
N PHE A 98 -8.20 32.28 -1.50
CA PHE A 98 -7.66 30.94 -1.75
C PHE A 98 -7.48 30.11 -0.46
N LEU A 99 -8.41 30.24 0.49
CA LEU A 99 -8.48 29.34 1.66
C LEU A 99 -9.10 27.97 1.33
N ALA A 100 -9.67 27.80 0.14
CA ALA A 100 -10.19 26.53 -0.34
C ALA A 100 -9.06 25.68 -0.95
N GLU A 101 -8.90 24.45 -0.44
CA GLU A 101 -8.01 23.45 -1.02
C GLU A 101 -8.43 23.14 -2.48
N GLY A 102 -7.46 22.88 -3.36
CA GLY A 102 -7.71 22.57 -4.78
C GLY A 102 -8.48 21.26 -5.03
N GLY A 103 -8.76 20.49 -3.97
CA GLY A 103 -9.41 19.19 -4.03
C GLY A 103 -8.57 18.15 -4.78
N LEU A 104 -9.23 17.04 -5.12
CA LEU A 104 -8.62 15.92 -5.86
C LEU A 104 -8.77 16.06 -7.39
N GLY A 105 -9.14 17.27 -7.86
CA GLY A 105 -9.46 17.55 -9.25
C GLY A 105 -10.87 17.10 -9.66
N SER A 106 -11.14 17.15 -10.96
CA SER A 106 -12.44 16.81 -11.56
C SER A 106 -12.49 15.43 -12.23
N GLN A 107 -11.35 14.73 -12.26
CA GLN A 107 -11.20 13.45 -12.97
C GLN A 107 -11.59 12.29 -12.07
N GLY A 108 -12.65 11.57 -12.44
CA GLY A 108 -13.09 10.36 -11.75
C GLY A 108 -14.53 10.41 -11.25
N VAL A 109 -14.80 9.65 -10.20
CA VAL A 109 -16.16 9.46 -9.69
C VAL A 109 -16.54 10.60 -8.74
N PHE A 110 -17.57 11.37 -9.09
CA PHE A 110 -18.15 12.35 -8.18
C PHE A 110 -18.75 11.63 -6.97
N ILE A 111 -18.39 12.07 -5.76
CA ILE A 111 -18.87 11.51 -4.50
C ILE A 111 -19.85 12.44 -3.83
N GLY A 112 -19.47 13.70 -3.67
CA GLY A 112 -20.26 14.71 -2.97
C GLY A 112 -19.60 16.08 -3.04
N GLN A 113 -19.94 16.95 -2.11
CA GLN A 113 -19.41 18.30 -2.02
C GLN A 113 -18.44 18.39 -0.85
N ASP A 114 -17.30 19.04 -1.06
CA ASP A 114 -16.38 19.36 0.01
C ASP A 114 -17.00 20.42 0.94
N LEU A 115 -16.94 20.17 2.25
CA LEU A 115 -17.66 20.97 3.24
C LEU A 115 -17.12 22.40 3.36
N TYR A 116 -15.82 22.60 3.13
CA TYR A 116 -15.15 23.87 3.39
C TYR A 116 -15.09 24.75 2.14
N SER A 117 -14.76 24.16 1.00
CA SER A 117 -14.66 24.86 -0.28
C SER A 117 -16.01 24.98 -1.00
N GLY A 118 -16.98 24.11 -0.67
CA GLY A 118 -18.18 23.94 -1.48
C GLY A 118 -17.90 23.36 -2.87
N GLY A 119 -16.67 22.95 -3.16
CA GLY A 119 -16.28 22.35 -4.43
C GLY A 119 -16.76 20.91 -4.58
N SER A 120 -16.67 20.35 -5.79
CA SER A 120 -16.95 18.94 -6.02
C SER A 120 -15.85 18.06 -5.43
N PHE A 121 -16.23 17.10 -4.58
CA PHE A 121 -15.36 16.02 -4.14
C PHE A 121 -15.47 14.83 -5.10
N VAL A 122 -14.41 14.62 -5.88
CA VAL A 122 -14.27 13.54 -6.87
C VAL A 122 -13.17 12.59 -6.40
N TYR A 123 -13.43 11.29 -6.46
CA TYR A 123 -12.48 10.28 -6.02
C TYR A 123 -12.49 9.08 -6.98
N ASP A 124 -11.40 8.91 -7.74
CA ASP A 124 -11.09 7.67 -8.47
C ASP A 124 -9.68 7.21 -8.08
N PRO A 125 -9.54 6.06 -7.38
CA PRO A 125 -8.25 5.63 -6.85
C PRO A 125 -7.25 5.26 -7.97
N TRP A 126 -7.72 4.85 -9.15
CA TRP A 126 -6.82 4.54 -10.27
C TRP A 126 -6.26 5.80 -10.91
N VAL A 127 -7.09 6.85 -11.07
CA VAL A 127 -6.64 8.15 -11.58
C VAL A 127 -5.66 8.79 -10.61
N LEU A 128 -5.98 8.78 -9.31
CA LEU A 128 -5.11 9.33 -8.27
C LEU A 128 -3.79 8.57 -8.17
N TYR A 129 -3.82 7.25 -8.33
CA TYR A 129 -2.62 6.43 -8.36
C TYR A 129 -1.75 6.74 -9.60
N ALA A 130 -2.36 6.81 -10.79
CA ALA A 130 -1.65 7.15 -12.02
C ALA A 130 -1.01 8.55 -11.98
N ASN A 131 -1.66 9.49 -11.31
CA ASN A 131 -1.15 10.86 -11.11
C ASN A 131 -0.13 10.99 -9.96
N GLY A 132 0.20 9.89 -9.26
CA GLY A 132 1.14 9.89 -8.14
C GLY A 132 0.63 10.60 -6.88
N VAL A 133 -0.68 10.83 -6.76
CA VAL A 133 -1.31 11.45 -5.58
C VAL A 133 -1.41 10.45 -4.42
N ILE A 134 -1.67 9.18 -4.74
CA ILE A 134 -1.72 8.08 -3.75
C ILE A 134 -0.74 6.96 -4.14
N THR A 135 -0.27 6.22 -3.15
CA THR A 135 0.68 5.12 -3.34
C THR A 135 0.00 3.75 -3.50
N ALA A 136 -1.27 3.62 -3.12
CA ALA A 136 -2.05 2.40 -3.29
C ALA A 136 -3.56 2.72 -3.42
N PRO A 137 -4.30 2.03 -4.30
CA PRO A 137 -5.72 2.27 -4.54
C PRO A 137 -6.65 1.60 -3.51
N ASN A 138 -6.21 1.45 -2.26
CA ASN A 138 -6.98 0.78 -1.21
C ASN A 138 -7.86 1.79 -0.45
N VAL A 139 -9.12 1.43 -0.18
CA VAL A 139 -10.10 2.28 0.52
C VAL A 139 -10.67 1.56 1.72
N VAL A 140 -10.74 2.25 2.86
CA VAL A 140 -11.45 1.80 4.06
C VAL A 140 -12.62 2.74 4.32
N ILE A 141 -13.84 2.19 4.41
CA ILE A 141 -15.06 2.96 4.72
C ILE A 141 -15.47 2.63 6.15
N ALA A 142 -15.35 3.61 7.06
CA ALA A 142 -15.71 3.48 8.47
C ALA A 142 -16.73 4.55 8.87
N GLY A 143 -17.50 4.27 9.92
CA GLY A 143 -18.56 5.16 10.40
C GLY A 143 -19.56 4.44 11.31
N ILE A 144 -20.34 5.20 12.07
CA ILE A 144 -21.36 4.67 12.98
C ILE A 144 -22.57 4.10 12.23
N VAL A 145 -23.42 3.33 12.90
CA VAL A 145 -24.69 2.85 12.33
C VAL A 145 -25.52 4.06 11.89
N GLY A 146 -26.08 4.00 10.68
CA GLY A 146 -26.84 5.11 10.09
C GLY A 146 -26.00 6.21 9.41
N SER A 147 -24.66 6.16 9.44
CA SER A 147 -23.81 7.21 8.85
C SER A 147 -23.71 7.19 7.31
N GLY A 148 -24.52 6.36 6.63
CA GLY A 148 -24.49 6.27 5.16
C GLY A 148 -23.34 5.46 4.55
N LYS A 149 -22.59 4.64 5.32
CA LYS A 149 -21.49 3.80 4.78
C LYS A 149 -21.92 2.94 3.58
N SER A 150 -23.06 2.26 3.69
CA SER A 150 -23.58 1.40 2.63
C SER A 150 -23.96 2.23 1.39
N SER A 151 -24.58 3.39 1.59
CA SER A 151 -24.92 4.33 0.50
C SER A 151 -23.67 4.87 -0.21
N LEU A 152 -22.61 5.21 0.55
CA LEU A 152 -21.34 5.66 -0.01
C LEU A 152 -20.67 4.54 -0.81
N ALA A 153 -20.58 3.33 -0.25
CA ALA A 153 -20.01 2.17 -0.94
C ALA A 153 -20.76 1.87 -2.25
N LYS A 154 -22.09 1.81 -2.19
CA LYS A 154 -22.98 1.59 -3.36
C LYS A 154 -22.78 2.67 -4.42
N SER A 155 -22.71 3.93 -4.02
CA SER A 155 -22.47 5.05 -4.94
C SER A 155 -21.10 4.97 -5.59
N LEU A 156 -20.05 4.66 -4.82
CA LEU A 156 -18.67 4.52 -5.31
C LEU A 156 -18.60 3.47 -6.42
N TYR A 157 -19.01 2.22 -6.14
CA TYR A 157 -18.85 1.16 -7.12
C TYR A 157 -19.86 1.27 -8.27
N ALA A 158 -21.11 1.71 -8.03
CA ALA A 158 -22.09 1.83 -9.09
C ALA A 158 -21.73 2.94 -10.10
N ARG A 159 -21.25 4.10 -9.61
CA ARG A 159 -20.79 5.18 -10.48
C ARG A 159 -19.50 4.80 -11.21
N SER A 160 -18.62 4.02 -10.57
CA SER A 160 -17.39 3.51 -11.19
C SER A 160 -17.64 2.65 -12.43
N LEU A 161 -18.80 1.98 -12.53
CA LEU A 161 -19.17 1.20 -13.71
C LEU A 161 -19.23 2.07 -14.99
N GLY A 162 -19.71 3.31 -14.87
CA GLY A 162 -19.76 4.27 -15.99
C GLY A 162 -18.38 4.67 -16.51
N PHE A 163 -17.34 4.51 -15.68
CA PHE A 163 -15.93 4.73 -16.05
C PHE A 163 -15.24 3.43 -16.53
N GLY A 164 -16.01 2.38 -16.84
CA GLY A 164 -15.47 1.11 -17.33
C GLY A 164 -14.77 0.26 -16.25
N ARG A 165 -14.96 0.57 -14.97
CA ARG A 165 -14.41 -0.23 -13.86
C ARG A 165 -15.24 -1.50 -13.67
N ARG A 166 -14.59 -2.64 -13.47
CA ARG A 166 -15.26 -3.90 -13.12
C ARG A 166 -15.38 -3.99 -11.60
N VAL A 167 -16.57 -4.37 -11.12
CA VAL A 167 -16.87 -4.49 -9.70
C VAL A 167 -17.10 -5.96 -9.36
N TYR A 168 -16.41 -6.44 -8.32
CA TYR A 168 -16.58 -7.78 -7.77
C TYR A 168 -16.83 -7.67 -6.27
N ILE A 169 -17.91 -8.29 -5.80
CA ILE A 169 -18.31 -8.28 -4.38
C ILE A 169 -18.24 -9.74 -3.91
N PRO A 170 -17.21 -10.11 -3.12
CA PRO A 170 -16.97 -11.50 -2.74
C PRO A 170 -17.98 -12.04 -1.71
N GLY A 171 -18.71 -11.17 -0.99
CA GLY A 171 -19.70 -11.59 -0.01
C GLY A 171 -20.79 -10.53 0.17
N ASP A 172 -22.04 -10.97 0.13
CA ASP A 172 -23.24 -10.16 0.37
C ASP A 172 -24.18 -10.87 1.38
N PRO A 173 -23.76 -11.03 2.65
CA PRO A 173 -24.52 -11.79 3.64
C PRO A 173 -25.91 -11.18 3.92
N LYS A 174 -26.07 -9.87 3.67
CA LYS A 174 -27.33 -9.15 3.88
C LYS A 174 -28.18 -9.01 2.61
N GLY A 175 -27.70 -9.47 1.46
CA GLY A 175 -28.39 -9.30 0.17
C GLY A 175 -28.52 -7.83 -0.26
N GLU A 176 -27.70 -6.92 0.28
CA GLU A 176 -27.78 -5.48 0.05
C GLU A 176 -27.22 -5.05 -1.31
N HIS A 177 -26.36 -5.88 -1.90
CA HIS A 177 -25.66 -5.59 -3.15
C HIS A 177 -26.31 -6.29 -4.34
N THR A 178 -27.00 -7.39 -4.09
CA THR A 178 -27.68 -8.18 -5.13
C THR A 178 -28.65 -7.35 -5.99
N PRO A 179 -29.58 -6.53 -5.42
CA PRO A 179 -30.47 -5.72 -6.22
C PRO A 179 -29.73 -4.69 -7.10
N VAL A 180 -28.60 -4.18 -6.62
CA VAL A 180 -27.77 -3.23 -7.38
C VAL A 180 -27.10 -3.95 -8.54
N ALA A 181 -26.58 -5.16 -8.32
CA ALA A 181 -25.98 -5.98 -9.37
C ALA A 181 -26.99 -6.31 -10.47
N ASP A 182 -28.22 -6.67 -10.11
CA ASP A 182 -29.29 -6.96 -11.07
C ASP A 182 -29.68 -5.70 -11.86
N ALA A 183 -29.79 -4.54 -11.18
CA ALA A 183 -30.16 -3.27 -11.81
C ALA A 183 -29.13 -2.76 -12.83
N VAL A 184 -27.84 -3.08 -12.65
CA VAL A 184 -26.76 -2.68 -13.57
C VAL A 184 -26.47 -3.71 -14.67
N GLY A 185 -27.29 -4.76 -14.78
CA GLY A 185 -27.08 -5.85 -15.74
C GLY A 185 -25.91 -6.78 -15.38
N GLY A 186 -25.50 -6.80 -14.10
CA GLY A 186 -24.50 -7.71 -13.56
C GLY A 186 -25.08 -9.09 -13.27
N ARG A 187 -24.30 -9.90 -12.53
CA ARG A 187 -24.73 -11.24 -12.09
C ARG A 187 -24.46 -11.42 -10.61
N ALA A 188 -25.51 -11.73 -9.85
CA ALA A 188 -25.41 -12.14 -8.45
C ALA A 188 -25.51 -13.67 -8.35
N ILE A 189 -24.50 -14.32 -7.76
CA ILE A 189 -24.52 -15.76 -7.48
C ILE A 189 -24.98 -15.95 -6.04
N LYS A 190 -26.24 -16.37 -5.87
CA LYS A 190 -26.81 -16.68 -4.55
C LYS A 190 -26.39 -18.09 -4.15
N LEU A 191 -25.70 -18.20 -3.02
CA LEU A 191 -25.32 -19.47 -2.39
C LEU A 191 -26.15 -19.66 -1.11
N GLY A 192 -26.62 -20.88 -0.86
CA GLY A 192 -27.44 -21.18 0.31
C GLY A 192 -28.04 -22.58 0.27
N HIS A 193 -28.49 -23.05 1.43
CA HIS A 193 -29.12 -24.36 1.58
C HIS A 193 -30.35 -24.49 0.70
N GLY A 194 -30.46 -25.62 -0.01
CA GLY A 194 -31.58 -25.91 -0.91
C GLY A 194 -31.61 -25.11 -2.22
N LEU A 195 -30.72 -24.11 -2.41
CA LEU A 195 -30.57 -23.44 -3.71
C LEU A 195 -29.90 -24.39 -4.72
N PRO A 196 -30.05 -24.20 -6.04
CA PRO A 196 -29.37 -25.01 -7.05
C PRO A 196 -27.89 -24.64 -7.23
N SER A 197 -27.52 -23.38 -6.94
CA SER A 197 -26.16 -22.87 -7.13
C SER A 197 -25.17 -23.52 -6.14
N ARG A 198 -24.06 -24.06 -6.66
CA ARG A 198 -22.95 -24.62 -5.87
C ARG A 198 -21.66 -23.97 -6.30
N LEU A 199 -20.74 -23.80 -5.34
CA LEU A 199 -19.38 -23.38 -5.60
C LEU A 199 -18.46 -24.54 -5.25
N ASN A 200 -17.61 -24.96 -6.19
CA ASN A 200 -16.59 -25.96 -5.93
C ASN A 200 -15.31 -25.26 -5.43
N PRO A 201 -14.91 -25.43 -4.16
CA PRO A 201 -13.66 -24.85 -3.66
C PRO A 201 -12.43 -25.45 -4.34
N LEU A 202 -12.52 -26.67 -4.89
CA LEU A 202 -11.40 -27.35 -5.54
C LEU A 202 -11.31 -27.08 -7.04
N ASP A 203 -12.11 -26.15 -7.56
CA ASP A 203 -12.02 -25.75 -8.97
C ASP A 203 -10.62 -25.18 -9.28
N GLU A 204 -10.07 -25.52 -10.44
CA GLU A 204 -8.78 -24.98 -10.88
C GLU A 204 -8.87 -23.48 -11.24
N GLY A 205 -10.06 -23.02 -11.60
CA GLY A 205 -10.31 -21.63 -11.96
C GLY A 205 -9.60 -21.21 -13.26
N TYR A 206 -9.37 -19.91 -13.42
CA TYR A 206 -8.80 -19.37 -14.64
C TYR A 206 -7.26 -19.49 -14.68
N ARG A 207 -6.74 -20.13 -15.72
CA ARG A 207 -5.31 -20.22 -16.01
C ARG A 207 -4.79 -18.93 -16.67
N PRO A 208 -3.81 -18.23 -16.07
CA PRO A 208 -3.18 -17.07 -16.70
C PRO A 208 -2.47 -17.42 -18.01
N ALA A 209 -2.50 -16.51 -18.98
CA ALA A 209 -1.75 -16.65 -20.23
C ALA A 209 -0.23 -16.65 -19.96
N GLY A 210 0.50 -17.57 -20.59
CA GLY A 210 1.96 -17.67 -20.50
C GLY A 210 2.51 -18.57 -19.39
N MET A 211 1.65 -19.26 -18.63
CA MET A 211 2.08 -20.26 -17.62
C MET A 211 2.21 -21.64 -18.26
N SER A 212 3.25 -22.42 -17.96
CA SER A 212 3.39 -23.81 -18.46
C SER A 212 2.38 -24.76 -17.79
N ASP A 213 2.16 -25.94 -18.39
CA ASP A 213 1.25 -26.95 -17.83
C ASP A 213 1.74 -27.44 -16.46
N GLU A 214 3.05 -27.64 -16.29
CA GLU A 214 3.60 -28.09 -15.01
C GLU A 214 3.46 -27.00 -13.94
N GLN A 215 3.71 -25.74 -14.29
CA GLN A 215 3.57 -24.60 -13.37
C GLN A 215 2.12 -24.41 -12.93
N TRP A 216 1.17 -24.54 -13.87
CA TRP A 216 -0.25 -24.46 -13.57
C TRP A 216 -0.67 -25.57 -12.61
N THR A 217 -0.29 -26.81 -12.93
CA THR A 217 -0.61 -27.98 -12.11
C THR A 217 -0.06 -27.85 -10.70
N ALA A 218 1.20 -27.42 -10.54
CA ALA A 218 1.81 -27.18 -9.24
C ALA A 218 1.08 -26.07 -8.46
N THR A 219 0.73 -24.96 -9.12
CA THR A 219 0.01 -23.84 -8.51
C THR A 219 -1.39 -24.25 -8.04
N VAL A 220 -2.15 -24.95 -8.88
CA VAL A 220 -3.49 -25.46 -8.53
C VAL A 220 -3.41 -26.44 -7.38
N THR A 221 -2.44 -27.36 -7.40
CA THR A 221 -2.23 -28.33 -6.31
C THR A 221 -1.93 -27.64 -4.98
N SER A 222 -1.05 -26.64 -4.98
CA SER A 222 -0.75 -25.85 -3.76
C SER A 222 -1.99 -25.12 -3.25
N ARG A 223 -2.73 -24.43 -4.13
CA ARG A 223 -3.95 -23.69 -3.74
C ARG A 223 -5.02 -24.60 -3.15
N ARG A 224 -5.23 -25.78 -3.75
CA ARG A 224 -6.18 -26.78 -3.24
C ARG A 224 -5.79 -27.26 -1.84
N ARG A 225 -4.51 -27.56 -1.62
CA ARG A 225 -3.98 -27.94 -0.31
C ARG A 225 -4.18 -26.83 0.73
N ASP A 226 -3.77 -25.61 0.40
CA ASP A 226 -3.87 -24.46 1.31
C ASP A 226 -5.32 -24.16 1.68
N LEU A 227 -6.23 -24.23 0.70
CA LEU A 227 -7.65 -23.99 0.90
C LEU A 227 -8.31 -25.07 1.76
N ILE A 228 -8.06 -26.36 1.48
CA ILE A 228 -8.60 -27.45 2.31
C ILE A 228 -8.05 -27.35 3.73
N GLY A 229 -6.77 -27.04 3.89
CA GLY A 229 -6.15 -26.87 5.20
C GLY A 229 -6.84 -25.78 6.01
N ALA A 230 -6.95 -24.57 5.43
CA ALA A 230 -7.61 -23.44 6.08
C ALA A 230 -9.09 -23.71 6.37
N LEU A 231 -9.81 -24.36 5.44
CA LEU A 231 -11.22 -24.72 5.61
C LEU A 231 -11.40 -25.72 6.74
N THR A 232 -10.53 -26.73 6.81
CA THR A 232 -10.57 -27.76 7.86
C THR A 232 -10.29 -27.15 9.23
N GLU A 233 -9.24 -26.34 9.36
CA GLU A 233 -8.93 -25.65 10.62
C GLU A 233 -10.06 -24.72 11.08
N THR A 234 -10.71 -24.04 10.12
CA THR A 234 -11.87 -23.19 10.41
C THR A 234 -13.04 -23.99 10.97
N VAL A 235 -13.35 -25.16 10.38
CA VAL A 235 -14.45 -26.02 10.86
C VAL A 235 -14.09 -26.72 12.18
N LEU A 236 -12.82 -27.08 12.37
CA LEU A 236 -12.32 -27.67 13.62
C LEU A 236 -12.19 -26.65 14.76
N ALA A 237 -12.12 -25.34 14.45
CA ALA A 237 -11.80 -24.26 15.38
C ALA A 237 -10.47 -24.48 16.15
N ARG A 238 -9.50 -25.16 15.51
CA ARG A 238 -8.15 -25.42 16.04
C ARG A 238 -7.16 -25.70 14.90
N PRO A 239 -5.85 -25.54 15.12
CA PRO A 239 -4.85 -26.00 14.17
C PRO A 239 -4.90 -27.52 14.00
N MET A 240 -4.50 -28.00 12.83
CA MET A 240 -4.37 -29.42 12.54
C MET A 240 -3.05 -29.99 13.05
N SER A 241 -3.06 -31.27 13.38
CA SER A 241 -1.84 -32.02 13.71
C SER A 241 -1.07 -32.43 12.43
N PRO A 242 0.23 -32.74 12.52
CA PRO A 242 1.01 -33.23 11.36
C PRO A 242 0.42 -34.49 10.71
N LEU A 243 -0.19 -35.36 11.51
CA LEU A 243 -0.85 -36.58 11.03
C LEU A 243 -2.12 -36.24 10.23
N GLU A 244 -2.93 -35.31 10.73
CA GLU A 244 -4.12 -34.81 10.03
C GLU A 244 -3.76 -34.12 8.71
N HIS A 245 -2.68 -33.35 8.67
CA HIS A 245 -2.14 -32.79 7.42
C HIS A 245 -1.78 -33.90 6.41
N THR A 246 -1.10 -34.95 6.87
CA THR A 246 -0.71 -36.09 6.02
C THR A 246 -1.92 -36.85 5.48
N ALA A 247 -2.96 -37.03 6.32
CA ALA A 247 -4.21 -37.65 5.92
C ALA A 247 -4.94 -36.85 4.83
N ILE A 248 -5.06 -35.53 5.00
CA ILE A 248 -5.66 -34.63 3.99
C ILE A 248 -4.86 -34.66 2.69
N ASP A 249 -3.53 -34.58 2.77
CA ASP A 249 -2.68 -34.56 1.59
C ASP A 249 -2.79 -35.85 0.78
N THR A 250 -2.84 -36.99 1.47
CA THR A 250 -3.00 -38.29 0.83
C THR A 250 -4.38 -38.41 0.17
N ALA A 251 -5.44 -38.01 0.87
CA ALA A 251 -6.80 -38.03 0.35
C ALA A 251 -7.00 -37.07 -0.84
N LEU A 252 -6.45 -35.86 -0.77
CA LEU A 252 -6.48 -34.88 -1.85
C LEU A 252 -5.72 -35.42 -3.08
N ALA A 253 -4.55 -36.01 -2.88
CA ALA A 253 -3.77 -36.58 -3.96
C ALA A 253 -4.50 -37.75 -4.64
N ALA A 254 -5.17 -38.62 -3.88
CA ALA A 254 -6.01 -39.69 -4.44
C ALA A 254 -7.16 -39.11 -5.27
N THR A 255 -7.90 -38.16 -4.69
CA THR A 255 -9.02 -37.48 -5.36
C THR A 255 -8.61 -36.86 -6.69
N MET A 256 -7.46 -36.19 -6.74
CA MET A 256 -6.95 -35.53 -7.93
C MET A 256 -6.48 -36.50 -9.01
N ARG A 257 -6.00 -37.70 -8.65
CA ARG A 257 -5.61 -38.73 -9.62
C ARG A 257 -6.82 -39.39 -10.28
N GLU A 258 -7.89 -39.57 -9.51
CA GLU A 258 -9.06 -40.35 -9.93
C GLU A 258 -10.12 -39.50 -10.63
N ASN A 259 -10.11 -38.18 -10.44
CA ASN A 259 -11.18 -37.29 -10.89
C ASN A 259 -10.64 -36.10 -11.68
N THR A 260 -11.24 -35.85 -12.85
CA THR A 260 -10.95 -34.66 -13.67
C THR A 260 -11.48 -33.38 -13.03
N VAL A 261 -12.62 -33.46 -12.32
CA VAL A 261 -13.20 -32.35 -11.55
C VAL A 261 -13.33 -32.79 -10.09
N PRO A 262 -12.29 -32.59 -9.26
CA PRO A 262 -12.33 -32.99 -7.86
C PRO A 262 -13.33 -32.10 -7.10
N ILE A 263 -14.12 -32.71 -6.22
CA ILE A 263 -15.05 -32.00 -5.32
C ILE A 263 -14.82 -32.45 -3.87
N LEU A 264 -15.18 -31.58 -2.92
CA LEU A 264 -14.95 -31.84 -1.49
C LEU A 264 -15.52 -33.17 -0.98
N PRO A 265 -16.73 -33.64 -1.38
CA PRO A 265 -17.22 -34.95 -0.98
C PRO A 265 -16.27 -36.10 -1.29
N MET A 266 -15.60 -36.08 -2.45
CA MET A 266 -14.65 -37.14 -2.83
C MET A 266 -13.42 -37.16 -1.90
N VAL A 267 -12.93 -36.00 -1.49
CA VAL A 267 -11.84 -35.90 -0.51
C VAL A 267 -12.27 -36.47 0.84
N VAL A 268 -13.50 -36.19 1.27
CA VAL A 268 -14.08 -36.74 2.50
C VAL A 268 -14.18 -38.26 2.42
N ASP A 269 -14.57 -38.82 1.28
CA ASP A 269 -14.64 -40.26 1.08
C ASP A 269 -13.25 -40.90 1.23
N HIS A 270 -12.22 -40.34 0.60
CA HIS A 270 -10.83 -40.82 0.76
C HIS A 270 -10.24 -40.59 2.16
N LEU A 271 -10.73 -39.61 2.93
CA LEU A 271 -10.33 -39.41 4.33
C LEU A 271 -10.95 -40.46 5.26
N LEU A 272 -12.20 -40.85 5.01
CA LEU A 272 -12.92 -41.83 5.81
C LEU A 272 -12.62 -43.28 5.38
N ASP A 273 -12.18 -43.46 4.13
CA ASP A 273 -11.80 -44.75 3.56
C ASP A 273 -10.58 -44.62 2.63
N PRO A 274 -9.38 -44.43 3.20
CA PRO A 274 -8.16 -44.28 2.40
C PRO A 274 -7.76 -45.57 1.69
N ALA A 275 -7.36 -45.44 0.43
CA ALA A 275 -6.80 -46.55 -0.35
C ALA A 275 -5.35 -46.86 0.09
N GLY A 276 -5.02 -48.14 0.25
CA GLY A 276 -3.67 -48.57 0.62
C GLY A 276 -3.31 -48.38 2.10
N ASP A 277 -4.32 -48.31 2.99
CA ASP A 277 -4.18 -48.20 4.44
C ASP A 277 -4.26 -49.58 5.12
N ASP A 278 -3.31 -50.47 4.79
CA ASP A 278 -3.32 -51.87 5.26
C ASP A 278 -3.24 -51.99 6.79
N ASP A 279 -2.67 -51.00 7.48
CA ASP A 279 -2.55 -50.94 8.94
C ASP A 279 -3.60 -50.04 9.63
N GLY A 280 -4.50 -49.41 8.87
CA GLY A 280 -5.64 -48.62 9.37
C GLY A 280 -5.26 -47.27 10.00
N ARG A 281 -3.98 -46.88 9.96
CA ARG A 281 -3.48 -45.69 10.65
C ARG A 281 -3.92 -44.41 9.96
N LEU A 282 -3.91 -44.40 8.64
CA LEU A 282 -4.30 -43.22 7.86
C LEU A 282 -5.78 -42.89 8.08
N LYS A 283 -6.62 -43.93 8.20
CA LYS A 283 -8.04 -43.81 8.54
C LYS A 283 -8.25 -43.30 9.96
N GLU A 284 -7.43 -43.74 10.92
CA GLU A 284 -7.49 -43.24 12.29
C GLU A 284 -7.10 -41.76 12.37
N ASP A 285 -5.98 -41.39 11.74
CA ASP A 285 -5.45 -40.03 11.69
C ASP A 285 -6.39 -39.06 10.96
N GLY A 286 -7.04 -39.51 9.89
CA GLY A 286 -7.96 -38.70 9.07
C GLY A 286 -9.39 -38.62 9.62
N ARG A 287 -9.78 -39.46 10.58
CA ARG A 287 -11.18 -39.63 11.00
C ARG A 287 -11.83 -38.34 11.50
N MET A 288 -11.15 -37.61 12.38
CA MET A 288 -11.71 -36.39 12.98
C MET A 288 -11.93 -35.31 11.93
N VAL A 289 -10.94 -35.12 11.05
CA VAL A 289 -11.00 -34.21 9.91
C VAL A 289 -12.11 -34.62 8.93
N GLY A 290 -12.19 -35.90 8.58
CA GLY A 290 -13.20 -36.43 7.67
C GLY A 290 -14.61 -36.16 8.16
N HIS A 291 -14.88 -36.36 9.46
CA HIS A 291 -16.17 -36.01 10.05
C HIS A 291 -16.44 -34.50 10.10
N ALA A 292 -15.43 -33.67 10.36
CA ALA A 292 -15.56 -32.22 10.35
C ALA A 292 -15.95 -31.70 8.95
N LEU A 293 -15.22 -32.12 7.91
CA LEU A 293 -15.51 -31.74 6.52
C LEU A 293 -16.84 -32.32 6.02
N ARG A 294 -17.24 -33.50 6.49
CA ARG A 294 -18.55 -34.07 6.15
C ARG A 294 -19.71 -33.20 6.63
N ARG A 295 -19.60 -32.55 7.80
CA ARG A 295 -20.63 -31.61 8.28
C ARG A 295 -20.77 -30.40 7.37
N LEU A 296 -19.64 -29.88 6.87
CA LEU A 296 -19.62 -28.79 5.90
C LEU A 296 -20.33 -29.19 4.58
N VAL A 297 -20.06 -30.39 4.08
CA VAL A 297 -20.70 -30.93 2.86
C VAL A 297 -22.19 -31.17 3.04
N ALA A 298 -22.60 -31.70 4.20
CA ALA A 298 -24.00 -32.03 4.50
C ALA A 298 -24.85 -30.79 4.86
N GLY A 299 -24.24 -29.62 5.04
CA GLY A 299 -24.95 -28.35 5.25
C GLY A 299 -24.94 -27.81 6.69
N ASP A 300 -24.18 -28.36 7.61
CA ASP A 300 -24.13 -27.89 9.01
C ASP A 300 -23.04 -26.82 9.22
N LEU A 301 -23.03 -25.76 8.41
CA LEU A 301 -22.27 -24.55 8.75
C LEU A 301 -23.06 -23.77 9.81
N PRO A 302 -22.53 -23.57 11.03
CA PRO A 302 -23.10 -22.62 11.96
C PRO A 302 -22.96 -21.20 11.38
N TYR A 303 -24.03 -20.41 11.52
CA TYR A 303 -24.14 -19.01 11.11
C TYR A 303 -23.22 -18.08 11.91
#